data_AF-A0A7X0LCZ0-F1
#
_entry.id   AF-A0A7X0LCZ0-F1
#
_cell.length_a   1.000
_cell.length_b   1.000
_cell.length_c   1.000
_cell.angle_alpha   90.00
_cell.angle_beta   90.00
_cell.angle_gamma   90.00
#
_symmetry.space_group_name_H-M   'P 1'
#
loop_
_entity.id
_entity.type
_entity.pdbx_description
1 polymer ?
#
loop_
_entity_poly.entity_id
_entity_poly.type
_entity_poly.pdbx_seq_one_letter_code
_entity_poly.pdbx_strand_id
1 'polypeptide(L)'
;MAEAIQKLQEAFNQASKLMELEPIYIPDLSEIASSWRDELEAAFEVIPLGGVQAVAALKREAARRRPARDGKGARDSAIWLSALEVAVANGAPVHFVSDNRADFADTANANLLHPDLLEDCKARGVEVIYHRNLDSLLDKLSSKSQNTPSIGSVSAVKNMFLEALFETGLPHRISEEFYGSAGFSLDAEVKDVKKIKSYQVDDAILSLVDIDVEVDTESTGDGDVKEIPLLVGCRAWVQSSHSAGAISSIDVEEVSSVTVR
;
A
#
# COMPACT_ATOMS: atom_id res chain seq x y z
N MET A 1 -17.09 1.44 -3.60
CA MET A 1 -16.95 0.28 -2.70
C MET A 1 -18.28 -0.07 -2.02
N ALA A 2 -18.90 0.85 -1.25
CA ALA A 2 -20.23 0.65 -0.65
C ALA A 2 -21.32 0.19 -1.65
N GLU A 3 -21.42 0.85 -2.80
CA GLU A 3 -22.39 0.50 -3.85
C GLU A 3 -22.13 -0.89 -4.47
N ALA A 4 -20.86 -1.34 -4.52
CA ALA A 4 -20.50 -2.62 -5.08
C ALA A 4 -20.88 -3.78 -4.14
N ILE A 5 -20.64 -3.61 -2.83
CA ILE A 5 -21.03 -4.58 -1.80
C ILE A 5 -22.55 -4.71 -1.74
N GLN A 6 -23.27 -3.59 -1.78
CA GLN A 6 -24.73 -3.60 -1.80
C GLN A 6 -25.27 -4.32 -3.05
N LYS A 7 -24.73 -4.04 -4.24
CA LYS A 7 -25.11 -4.73 -5.48
C LYS A 7 -24.80 -6.24 -5.42
N LEU A 8 -23.68 -6.62 -4.82
CA LEU A 8 -23.31 -8.04 -4.64
C LEU A 8 -24.33 -8.75 -3.73
N GLN A 9 -24.70 -8.11 -2.63
CA GLN A 9 -25.66 -8.64 -1.66
C GLN A 9 -27.08 -8.72 -2.24
N GLU A 10 -27.48 -7.73 -3.04
CA GLU A 10 -28.74 -7.75 -3.80
C GLU A 10 -28.74 -8.86 -4.87
N ALA A 11 -27.64 -9.02 -5.62
CA ALA A 11 -27.50 -10.06 -6.63
C ALA A 11 -27.54 -11.47 -6.00
N PHE A 12 -26.83 -11.68 -4.89
CA PHE A 12 -26.86 -12.93 -4.13
C PHE A 12 -28.27 -13.25 -3.64
N ASN A 13 -28.96 -12.26 -3.06
CA ASN A 13 -30.34 -12.42 -2.60
C ASN A 13 -31.37 -12.65 -3.72
N GLN A 14 -31.09 -12.18 -4.93
CA GLN A 14 -31.92 -12.46 -6.11
C GLN A 14 -31.65 -13.87 -6.64
N ALA A 15 -30.39 -14.28 -6.72
CA ALA A 15 -30.00 -15.60 -7.18
C ALA A 15 -30.45 -16.72 -6.23
N SER A 16 -30.38 -16.50 -4.91
CA SER A 16 -30.83 -17.45 -3.88
C SER A 16 -32.34 -17.71 -3.90
N LYS A 17 -33.13 -16.87 -4.57
CA LYS A 17 -34.57 -17.10 -4.82
C LYS A 17 -34.84 -18.05 -5.98
N LEU A 18 -33.88 -18.19 -6.90
CA LEU A 18 -34.03 -18.98 -8.13
C LEU A 18 -33.36 -20.36 -7.99
N MET A 19 -32.36 -20.47 -7.12
CA MET A 19 -31.58 -21.68 -6.89
C MET A 19 -31.14 -21.74 -5.43
N GLU A 20 -31.00 -22.96 -4.89
CA GLU A 20 -30.41 -23.16 -3.57
C GLU A 20 -28.90 -22.87 -3.65
N LEU A 21 -28.52 -21.67 -3.21
CA LEU A 21 -27.12 -21.28 -3.06
C LEU A 21 -26.67 -21.56 -1.64
N GLU A 22 -25.44 -22.04 -1.49
CA GLU A 22 -24.77 -22.03 -0.19
C GLU A 22 -24.64 -20.58 0.30
N PRO A 23 -24.82 -20.31 1.60
CA PRO A 23 -24.66 -18.97 2.16
C PRO A 23 -23.23 -18.49 1.93
N ILE A 24 -23.06 -17.52 1.04
CA ILE A 24 -21.78 -16.83 0.88
C ILE A 24 -21.74 -15.70 1.90
N TYR A 25 -20.71 -15.70 2.73
CA TYR A 25 -20.44 -14.59 3.64
C TYR A 25 -19.99 -13.37 2.83
N ILE A 26 -20.77 -12.30 2.91
CA ILE A 26 -20.44 -11.00 2.33
C ILE A 26 -20.15 -10.07 3.51
N PRO A 27 -18.88 -9.67 3.72
CA PRO A 27 -18.55 -8.81 4.83
C PRO A 27 -19.22 -7.45 4.66
N ASP A 28 -19.64 -6.86 5.76
CA ASP A 28 -20.21 -5.52 5.74
C ASP A 28 -19.12 -4.44 5.69
N LEU A 29 -19.53 -3.20 5.41
CA LEU A 29 -18.61 -2.07 5.32
C LEU A 29 -17.85 -1.80 6.64
N SER A 30 -18.46 -2.13 7.78
CA SER A 30 -17.84 -1.94 9.09
C SER A 30 -16.77 -2.99 9.36
N GLU A 31 -16.96 -4.22 8.91
CA GLU A 31 -15.98 -5.30 8.99
C GLU A 31 -14.77 -5.02 8.10
N ILE A 32 -14.99 -4.59 6.85
CA ILE A 32 -13.89 -4.18 5.96
C ILE A 32 -13.13 -3.00 6.55
N ALA A 33 -13.85 -1.99 7.06
CA ALA A 33 -13.22 -0.84 7.69
C ALA A 33 -12.48 -1.21 8.98
N SER A 34 -12.91 -2.27 9.69
CA SER A 34 -12.20 -2.80 10.86
C SER A 34 -10.92 -3.52 10.44
N SER A 35 -10.98 -4.43 9.47
CA SER A 35 -9.80 -5.13 8.95
C SER A 35 -8.72 -4.15 8.51
N TRP A 36 -9.10 -3.14 7.71
CA TRP A 36 -8.16 -2.11 7.29
C TRP A 36 -7.63 -1.27 8.44
N ARG A 37 -8.44 -1.00 9.47
CA ARG A 37 -7.96 -0.31 10.67
C ARG A 37 -6.93 -1.17 11.40
N ASP A 38 -7.22 -2.44 11.59
CA ASP A 38 -6.36 -3.39 12.31
C ASP A 38 -5.01 -3.54 11.59
N GLU A 39 -5.02 -3.61 10.25
CA GLU A 39 -3.80 -3.62 9.42
C GLU A 39 -2.98 -2.34 9.59
N LEU A 40 -3.64 -1.16 9.57
CA LEU A 40 -2.97 0.12 9.77
C LEU A 40 -2.42 0.27 11.20
N GLU A 41 -3.17 -0.18 12.22
CA GLU A 41 -2.74 -0.13 13.62
C GLU A 41 -1.61 -1.13 13.91
N ALA A 42 -1.52 -2.23 13.17
CA ALA A 42 -0.39 -3.15 13.23
C ALA A 42 0.87 -2.58 12.57
N ALA A 43 0.72 -1.79 11.51
CA ALA A 43 1.84 -1.22 10.75
C ALA A 43 2.33 0.13 11.28
N PHE A 44 1.47 0.92 11.91
CA PHE A 44 1.75 2.29 12.32
C PHE A 44 1.44 2.54 13.79
N GLU A 45 2.29 3.35 14.42
CA GLU A 45 1.98 3.91 15.73
C GLU A 45 0.89 4.98 15.61
N VAL A 46 -0.25 4.75 16.26
CA VAL A 46 -1.34 5.73 16.31
C VAL A 46 -1.13 6.68 17.48
N ILE A 47 -0.90 7.96 17.17
CA ILE A 47 -0.76 9.01 18.17
C ILE A 47 -2.15 9.44 18.65
N PRO A 48 -2.52 9.20 19.92
CA PRO A 48 -3.84 9.55 20.42
C PRO A 48 -4.00 11.08 20.51
N LEU A 49 -5.17 11.58 20.10
CA LEU A 49 -5.49 12.99 20.26
C LEU A 49 -6.04 13.25 21.67
N GLY A 50 -5.23 13.89 22.51
CA GLY A 50 -5.68 14.31 23.84
C GLY A 50 -6.67 15.49 23.81
N GLY A 51 -7.45 15.64 24.88
CA GLY A 51 -8.45 16.71 24.99
C GLY A 51 -7.83 18.12 24.97
N VAL A 52 -6.62 18.29 25.48
CA VAL A 52 -5.89 19.57 25.47
C VAL A 52 -5.57 19.98 24.03
N GLN A 53 -5.10 19.04 23.22
CA GLN A 53 -4.76 19.22 21.81
C GLN A 53 -6.02 19.53 20.99
N ALA A 54 -7.12 18.83 21.24
CA ALA A 54 -8.40 19.09 20.58
C ALA A 54 -8.91 20.52 20.86
N VAL A 55 -8.85 20.97 22.13
CA VAL A 55 -9.21 22.34 22.50
C VAL A 55 -8.27 23.37 21.85
N ALA A 56 -6.97 23.10 21.83
CA ALA A 56 -5.99 23.97 21.17
C ALA A 56 -6.22 24.07 19.66
N ALA A 57 -6.61 22.98 19.01
CA ALA A 57 -6.96 22.94 17.60
C ALA A 57 -8.20 23.79 17.29
N LEU A 58 -9.26 23.69 18.10
CA LEU A 58 -10.45 24.54 17.98
C LEU A 58 -10.14 26.02 18.20
N LYS A 59 -9.30 26.34 19.20
CA LYS A 59 -8.84 27.73 19.43
C LYS A 59 -8.07 28.27 18.22
N ARG A 60 -7.24 27.42 17.60
CA ARG A 60 -6.50 27.78 16.39
C ARG A 60 -7.42 28.06 15.20
N GLU A 61 -8.44 27.23 15.03
CA GLU A 61 -9.48 27.42 14.01
C GLU A 61 -10.26 28.71 14.21
N ALA A 62 -10.68 29.00 15.45
CA ALA A 62 -11.35 30.26 15.79
C ALA A 62 -10.46 31.49 15.49
N ALA A 63 -9.15 31.36 15.69
CA ALA A 63 -8.15 32.38 15.37
C ALA A 63 -7.78 32.44 13.87
N ARG A 64 -8.28 31.52 13.04
CA ARG A 64 -7.98 31.41 11.60
C ARG A 64 -6.48 31.37 11.29
N ARG A 65 -5.70 30.73 12.17
CA ARG A 65 -4.26 30.50 11.97
C ARG A 65 -4.04 29.18 11.24
N ARG A 66 -3.16 29.18 10.24
CA ARG A 66 -2.88 27.96 9.44
C ARG A 66 -2.53 26.76 10.32
N PRO A 67 -2.94 25.52 10.02
CA PRO A 67 -3.60 25.10 8.80
C PRO A 67 -5.08 25.49 8.73
N ALA A 68 -5.68 25.97 9.82
CA ALA A 68 -7.04 26.45 9.78
C ALA A 68 -7.20 27.79 9.02
N ARG A 69 -8.32 27.91 8.30
CA ARG A 69 -8.74 29.12 7.58
C ARG A 69 -10.26 29.14 7.46
N ASP A 70 -10.86 30.31 7.28
CA ASP A 70 -12.30 30.45 7.00
C ASP A 70 -13.23 29.74 7.99
N GLY A 71 -12.80 29.58 9.25
CA GLY A 71 -13.57 28.87 10.29
C GLY A 71 -13.62 27.34 10.11
N LYS A 72 -12.70 26.77 9.33
CA LYS A 72 -12.49 25.32 9.16
C LYS A 72 -11.02 24.95 9.35
N GLY A 73 -10.74 23.70 9.69
CA GLY A 73 -9.39 23.15 9.82
C GLY A 73 -8.99 22.76 11.24
N ALA A 74 -9.93 22.55 12.16
CA ALA A 74 -9.65 21.98 13.48
C ALA A 74 -8.97 20.62 13.39
N ARG A 75 -9.39 19.74 12.47
CA ARG A 75 -8.72 18.43 12.25
C ARG A 75 -7.25 18.60 11.85
N ASP A 76 -7.00 19.43 10.85
CA ASP A 76 -5.64 19.69 10.37
C ASP A 76 -4.78 20.38 11.43
N SER A 77 -5.40 21.25 12.23
CA SER A 77 -4.74 21.89 13.37
C SER A 77 -4.40 20.87 14.47
N ALA A 78 -5.27 19.90 14.72
CA ALA A 78 -5.01 18.82 15.67
C ALA A 78 -3.83 17.95 15.20
N ILE A 79 -3.82 17.56 13.91
CA ILE A 79 -2.70 16.83 13.28
C ILE A 79 -1.39 17.61 13.44
N TRP A 80 -1.40 18.91 13.11
CA TRP A 80 -0.23 19.78 13.25
C TRP A 80 0.30 19.84 14.69
N LEU A 81 -0.60 20.05 15.65
CA LEU A 81 -0.24 20.14 17.06
C LEU A 81 0.33 18.81 17.59
N SER A 82 -0.25 17.67 17.19
CA SER A 82 0.29 16.35 17.52
C SER A 82 1.70 16.14 16.95
N ALA A 83 1.95 16.53 15.69
CA ALA A 83 3.28 16.43 15.08
C ALA A 83 4.33 17.25 15.85
N LEU A 84 3.98 18.44 16.32
CA LEU A 84 4.86 19.26 17.16
C LEU A 84 5.15 18.61 18.52
N GLU A 85 4.15 17.97 19.14
CA GLU A 85 4.34 17.26 20.40
C GLU A 85 5.25 16.05 20.26
N VAL A 86 5.10 15.29 19.17
CA VAL A 86 6.01 14.20 18.83
C VAL A 86 7.43 14.71 18.63
N ALA A 87 7.61 15.82 17.90
CA ALA A 87 8.93 16.41 17.70
C ALA A 87 9.59 16.84 19.01
N VAL A 88 8.81 17.41 19.93
CA VAL A 88 9.29 17.78 21.29
C VAL A 88 9.66 16.53 22.09
N ALA A 89 8.78 15.52 22.11
CA ALA A 89 8.96 14.32 22.92
C ALA A 89 10.18 13.50 22.47
N ASN A 90 10.39 13.39 21.16
CA ASN A 90 11.48 12.59 20.59
C ASN A 90 12.80 13.35 20.49
N GLY A 91 12.78 14.69 20.55
CA GLY A 91 13.99 15.51 20.41
C GLY A 91 14.67 15.37 19.04
N ALA A 92 13.93 14.95 18.02
CA ALA A 92 14.42 14.68 16.67
C ALA A 92 13.53 15.36 15.62
N PRO A 93 14.08 15.67 14.42
CA PRO A 93 13.27 16.22 13.33
C PRO A 93 12.11 15.29 12.95
N VAL A 94 10.93 15.87 12.76
CA VAL A 94 9.75 15.13 12.30
C VAL A 94 9.53 15.38 10.81
N HIS A 95 9.43 14.31 10.04
CA HIS A 95 9.00 14.38 8.64
C HIS A 95 7.48 14.43 8.57
N PHE A 96 6.92 15.57 8.14
CA PHE A 96 5.48 15.78 8.03
C PHE A 96 5.02 15.68 6.58
N VAL A 97 4.20 14.68 6.27
CA VAL A 97 3.69 14.42 4.92
C VAL A 97 2.24 14.86 4.80
N SER A 98 1.93 15.74 3.84
CA SER A 98 0.55 16.11 3.53
C SER A 98 0.42 16.59 2.08
N ASP A 99 -0.65 16.20 1.41
CA ASP A 99 -1.03 16.73 0.09
C ASP A 99 -1.88 18.01 0.18
N ASN A 100 -2.30 18.43 1.39
CA ASN A 100 -3.07 19.64 1.63
C ASN A 100 -2.19 20.91 1.60
N ARG A 101 -1.68 21.20 0.41
CA ARG A 101 -0.80 22.35 0.14
C ARG A 101 -1.44 23.69 0.48
N ALA A 102 -2.76 23.79 0.38
CA ALA A 102 -3.46 25.05 0.58
C ALA A 102 -3.45 25.50 2.06
N ASP A 103 -3.24 24.55 2.98
CA ASP A 103 -3.33 24.79 4.42
C ASP A 103 -1.96 24.65 5.11
N PHE A 104 -1.08 23.77 4.61
CA PHE A 104 0.22 23.51 5.23
C PHE A 104 1.42 24.15 4.51
N ALA A 105 1.30 24.48 3.22
CA ALA A 105 2.44 24.96 2.45
C ALA A 105 2.50 26.49 2.35
N ASP A 106 3.70 27.01 2.14
CA ASP A 106 3.92 28.41 1.81
C ASP A 106 3.30 28.74 0.43
N THR A 107 2.64 29.90 0.35
CA THR A 107 2.01 30.40 -0.88
C THR A 107 3.04 30.77 -1.94
N ALA A 108 4.25 31.18 -1.55
CA ALA A 108 5.35 31.50 -2.46
C ALA A 108 6.12 30.26 -2.91
N ASN A 109 6.26 29.25 -2.04
CA ASN A 109 6.93 28.00 -2.37
C ASN A 109 6.24 26.82 -1.70
N ALA A 110 5.43 26.10 -2.48
CA ALA A 110 4.62 25.02 -1.95
C ALA A 110 5.39 23.75 -1.55
N ASN A 111 6.72 23.73 -1.67
CA ASN A 111 7.59 22.69 -1.09
C ASN A 111 8.06 23.06 0.32
N LEU A 112 7.75 24.27 0.80
CA LEU A 112 8.08 24.74 2.14
C LEU A 112 6.82 24.82 2.98
N LEU A 113 7.02 24.69 4.29
CA LEU A 113 5.98 24.84 5.29
C LEU A 113 5.53 26.31 5.38
N HIS A 114 4.23 26.54 5.61
CA HIS A 114 3.68 27.88 5.74
C HIS A 114 4.36 28.68 6.88
N PRO A 115 4.60 30.00 6.72
CA PRO A 115 5.26 30.84 7.74
C PRO A 115 4.70 30.72 9.16
N ASP A 116 3.37 30.75 9.34
CA ASP A 116 2.70 30.54 10.65
C ASP A 116 3.11 29.23 11.34
N LEU A 117 3.32 28.16 10.56
CA LEU A 117 3.68 26.85 11.08
C LEU A 117 5.18 26.80 11.41
N LEU A 118 6.02 27.46 10.59
CA LEU A 118 7.44 27.64 10.90
C LEU A 118 7.65 28.44 12.19
N GLU A 119 6.79 29.42 12.47
CA GLU A 119 6.80 30.14 13.74
C GLU A 119 6.48 29.23 14.93
N ASP A 120 5.51 28.32 14.80
CA ASP A 120 5.21 27.34 15.85
C ASP A 120 6.40 26.40 16.09
N CYS A 121 7.08 25.94 15.03
CA CYS A 121 8.31 25.15 15.15
C CYS A 121 9.40 25.90 15.93
N LYS A 122 9.64 27.17 15.57
CA LYS A 122 10.61 28.04 16.26
C LYS A 122 10.25 28.27 17.73
N ALA A 123 8.98 28.55 18.02
CA ALA A 123 8.50 28.80 19.37
C ALA A 123 8.67 27.57 20.29
N ARG A 124 8.66 26.37 19.73
CA ARG A 124 8.87 25.11 20.46
C ARG A 124 10.29 24.56 20.38
N GLY A 125 11.18 25.20 19.61
CA GLY A 125 12.55 24.72 19.42
C GLY A 125 12.63 23.37 18.71
N VAL A 126 11.70 23.07 17.80
CA VAL A 126 11.64 21.81 17.06
C VAL A 126 11.82 22.00 15.56
N GLU A 127 12.23 20.94 14.88
CA GLU A 127 12.34 20.88 13.43
C GLU A 127 11.24 19.98 12.84
N VAL A 128 10.49 20.52 11.89
CA VAL A 128 9.51 19.76 11.10
C VAL A 128 9.83 19.93 9.62
N ILE A 129 10.10 18.83 8.93
CA ILE A 129 10.46 18.78 7.52
C ILE A 129 9.21 18.44 6.72
N TYR A 130 8.74 19.38 5.92
CA TYR A 130 7.50 19.22 5.13
C TYR A 130 7.73 18.46 3.82
N HIS A 131 6.85 17.50 3.55
CA HIS A 131 6.79 16.73 2.32
C HIS A 131 5.38 16.78 1.73
N ARG A 132 5.27 17.10 0.44
CA ARG A 132 3.97 17.25 -0.26
C ARG A 132 3.24 15.93 -0.54
N ASN A 133 3.96 14.81 -0.45
CA ASN A 133 3.49 13.46 -0.70
C ASN A 133 4.56 12.46 -0.26
N LEU A 134 4.22 11.17 -0.30
CA LEU A 134 5.13 10.09 0.08
C LEU A 134 6.36 10.02 -0.84
N ASP A 135 6.22 10.30 -2.14
CA ASP A 135 7.37 10.33 -3.06
C ASP A 135 8.43 11.35 -2.62
N SER A 136 8.01 12.54 -2.17
CA SER A 136 8.91 13.56 -1.67
C SER A 136 9.60 13.16 -0.36
N LEU A 137 8.96 12.33 0.46
CA LEU A 137 9.59 11.73 1.63
C LEU A 137 10.63 10.70 1.21
N LEU A 138 10.26 9.81 0.30
CA LEU A 138 11.16 8.76 -0.20
C LEU A 138 12.39 9.36 -0.88
N ASP A 139 12.24 10.38 -1.72
CA ASP A 139 13.37 11.10 -2.35
C ASP A 139 14.33 11.72 -1.31
N LYS A 140 13.85 11.99 -0.08
CA LYS A 140 14.67 12.52 1.02
C LYS A 140 15.34 11.44 1.85
N LEU A 141 14.66 10.32 2.09
CA LEU A 141 15.13 9.23 2.96
C LEU A 141 15.89 8.14 2.21
N SER A 142 15.81 8.11 0.88
CA SER A 142 16.40 7.07 0.06
C SER A 142 17.26 7.64 -1.07
N SER A 143 18.16 6.80 -1.59
CA SER A 143 18.89 7.09 -2.82
C SER A 143 18.31 6.27 -3.97
N LYS A 144 18.13 6.88 -5.14
CA LYS A 144 17.69 6.13 -6.33
C LYS A 144 18.74 5.10 -6.71
N SER A 145 18.34 3.84 -6.78
CA SER A 145 19.22 2.75 -7.17
C SER A 145 19.03 2.41 -8.64
N GLN A 146 20.13 2.10 -9.33
CA GLN A 146 20.07 1.54 -10.67
C GLN A 146 19.96 0.01 -10.67
N ASN A 147 20.03 -0.62 -9.51
CA ASN A 147 19.92 -2.06 -9.39
C ASN A 147 18.54 -2.56 -9.88
N THR A 148 18.56 -3.62 -10.66
CA THR A 148 17.38 -4.34 -11.13
C THR A 148 17.55 -5.79 -10.69
N PRO A 149 16.59 -6.38 -9.96
CA PRO A 149 16.62 -7.80 -9.64
C PRO A 149 16.77 -8.63 -10.92
N SER A 150 17.72 -9.57 -10.93
CA SER A 150 17.89 -10.46 -12.07
C SER A 150 16.82 -11.54 -12.10
N ILE A 151 16.49 -12.07 -13.28
CA ILE A 151 15.62 -13.25 -13.42
C ILE A 151 16.11 -14.39 -12.50
N GLY A 152 17.41 -14.67 -12.49
CA GLY A 152 18.00 -15.70 -11.63
C GLY A 152 17.79 -15.45 -10.13
N SER A 153 17.84 -14.19 -9.69
CA SER A 153 17.58 -13.81 -8.30
C SER A 153 16.12 -14.04 -7.90
N VAL A 154 15.17 -13.65 -8.77
CA VAL A 154 13.73 -13.87 -8.52
C VAL A 154 13.40 -15.36 -8.57
N SER A 155 13.92 -16.10 -9.56
CA SER A 155 13.75 -17.55 -9.65
C SER A 155 14.34 -18.30 -8.46
N ALA A 156 15.40 -17.78 -7.83
CA ALA A 156 15.98 -18.38 -6.63
C ALA A 156 15.05 -18.31 -5.40
N VAL A 157 14.08 -17.39 -5.39
CA VAL A 157 13.07 -17.25 -4.33
C VAL A 157 11.67 -17.70 -4.80
N LYS A 158 11.61 -18.65 -5.74
CA LYS A 158 10.37 -19.17 -6.36
C LYS A 158 9.25 -19.45 -5.37
N ASN A 159 9.52 -20.08 -4.23
CA ASN A 159 8.48 -20.42 -3.25
C ASN A 159 7.82 -19.17 -2.65
N MET A 160 8.62 -18.16 -2.31
CA MET A 160 8.14 -16.89 -1.76
C MET A 160 7.34 -16.12 -2.82
N PHE A 161 7.77 -16.18 -4.07
CA PHE A 161 7.06 -15.57 -5.18
C PHE A 161 5.73 -16.26 -5.47
N LEU A 162 5.70 -17.59 -5.45
CA LEU A 162 4.46 -18.35 -5.58
C LEU A 162 3.49 -17.96 -4.46
N GLU A 163 3.92 -17.98 -3.20
CA GLU A 163 3.10 -17.57 -2.06
C GLU A 163 2.48 -16.17 -2.26
N ALA A 164 3.29 -15.19 -2.68
CA ALA A 164 2.79 -13.86 -2.99
C ALA A 164 1.76 -13.84 -4.14
N LEU A 165 1.94 -14.67 -5.18
CA LEU A 165 0.93 -14.84 -6.25
C LEU A 165 -0.36 -15.50 -5.75
N PHE A 166 -0.28 -16.42 -4.78
CA PHE A 166 -1.45 -17.03 -4.16
C PHE A 166 -2.28 -15.98 -3.41
N GLU A 167 -1.62 -15.08 -2.68
CA GLU A 167 -2.26 -14.00 -1.93
C GLU A 167 -2.99 -12.99 -2.82
N THR A 168 -2.60 -12.83 -4.09
CA THR A 168 -3.32 -11.95 -5.03
C THR A 168 -4.64 -12.54 -5.54
N GLY A 169 -4.99 -13.78 -5.17
CA GLY A 169 -6.16 -14.49 -5.68
C GLY A 169 -5.99 -15.01 -7.12
N LEU A 170 -4.76 -15.06 -7.65
CA LEU A 170 -4.48 -15.66 -8.97
C LEU A 170 -5.02 -17.11 -9.09
N PRO A 171 -4.87 -17.99 -8.09
CA PRO A 171 -5.35 -19.36 -8.21
C PRO A 171 -6.87 -19.44 -8.40
N HIS A 172 -7.62 -18.56 -7.73
CA HIS A 172 -9.07 -18.51 -7.88
C HIS A 172 -9.45 -18.13 -9.33
N ARG A 173 -8.77 -17.12 -9.89
CA ARG A 173 -8.97 -16.71 -11.29
C ARG A 173 -8.68 -17.85 -12.28
N ILE A 174 -7.57 -18.56 -12.09
CA ILE A 174 -7.19 -19.70 -12.94
C ILE A 174 -8.20 -20.83 -12.81
N SER A 175 -8.63 -21.15 -11.59
CA SER A 175 -9.65 -22.17 -11.33
C SER A 175 -10.93 -21.84 -12.09
N GLU A 176 -11.47 -20.64 -11.94
CA GLU A 176 -12.73 -20.23 -12.57
C GLU A 176 -12.66 -20.26 -14.10
N GLU A 177 -11.54 -19.82 -14.68
CA GLU A 177 -11.40 -19.69 -16.12
C GLU A 177 -11.10 -21.02 -16.82
N PHE A 178 -10.33 -21.91 -16.20
CA PHE A 178 -9.74 -23.07 -16.88
C PHE A 178 -10.12 -24.44 -16.31
N TYR A 179 -10.37 -24.53 -15.00
CA TYR A 179 -10.52 -25.83 -14.30
C TYR A 179 -11.88 -26.00 -13.59
N GLY A 180 -12.69 -24.95 -13.50
CA GLY A 180 -13.93 -24.95 -12.72
C GLY A 180 -13.67 -25.27 -11.25
N SER A 181 -14.24 -26.38 -10.77
CA SER A 181 -14.08 -26.87 -9.39
C SER A 181 -12.97 -27.92 -9.23
N ALA A 182 -12.23 -28.24 -10.29
CA ALA A 182 -11.12 -29.18 -10.20
C ALA A 182 -9.89 -28.54 -9.53
N GLY A 183 -9.20 -29.31 -8.68
CA GLY A 183 -7.90 -28.90 -8.15
C GLY A 183 -6.84 -28.87 -9.25
N PHE A 184 -5.84 -28.00 -9.08
CA PHE A 184 -4.70 -27.92 -9.97
C PHE A 184 -3.43 -27.61 -9.17
N SER A 185 -2.27 -27.96 -9.73
CA SER A 185 -0.97 -27.54 -9.23
C SER A 185 -0.42 -26.40 -10.09
N LEU A 186 0.43 -25.58 -9.49
CA LEU A 186 1.05 -24.41 -10.10
C LEU A 186 2.56 -24.57 -10.06
N ASP A 187 3.18 -24.55 -11.23
CA ASP A 187 4.61 -24.31 -11.34
C ASP A 187 4.86 -23.00 -12.08
N ALA A 188 5.82 -22.21 -11.60
CA ALA A 188 6.11 -20.90 -12.15
C ALA A 188 7.58 -20.77 -12.58
N GLU A 189 7.80 -20.22 -13.76
CA GLU A 189 9.12 -19.87 -14.28
C GLU A 189 9.14 -18.39 -14.68
N VAL A 190 10.04 -17.62 -14.07
CA VAL A 190 10.20 -16.20 -14.40
C VAL A 190 10.87 -16.06 -15.77
N LYS A 191 10.22 -15.34 -16.69
CA LYS A 191 10.69 -15.12 -18.06
C LYS A 191 11.31 -13.75 -18.27
N ASP A 192 10.73 -12.72 -17.67
CA ASP A 192 11.27 -11.36 -17.73
C ASP A 192 11.08 -10.61 -16.41
N VAL A 193 11.99 -9.67 -16.15
CA VAL A 193 11.94 -8.76 -15.00
C VAL A 193 12.32 -7.37 -15.47
N LYS A 194 11.35 -6.46 -15.45
CA LYS A 194 11.52 -5.08 -15.90
C LYS A 194 11.38 -4.10 -14.74
N LYS A 195 12.47 -3.39 -14.43
CA LYS A 195 12.46 -2.35 -13.39
C LYS A 195 11.58 -1.17 -13.78
N ILE A 196 10.72 -0.76 -12.84
CA ILE A 196 9.98 0.51 -12.88
C ILE A 196 10.73 1.56 -12.06
N LYS A 197 10.98 1.28 -10.78
CA LYS A 197 11.68 2.18 -9.86
C LYS A 197 12.43 1.39 -8.79
N SER A 198 13.49 1.95 -8.24
CA SER A 198 14.25 1.31 -7.15
C SER A 198 14.86 2.33 -6.21
N TYR A 199 14.79 2.02 -4.93
CA TYR A 199 15.22 2.87 -3.84
C TYR A 199 16.18 2.09 -2.95
N GLN A 200 17.28 2.73 -2.58
CA GLN A 200 18.21 2.22 -1.59
C GLN A 200 17.99 2.95 -0.27
N VAL A 201 17.79 2.18 0.80
CA VAL A 201 17.72 2.65 2.18
C VAL A 201 18.70 1.77 2.95
N ASP A 202 19.78 2.38 3.44
CA ASP A 202 20.91 1.67 4.07
C ASP A 202 21.47 0.53 3.18
N ASP A 203 21.48 -0.71 3.66
CA ASP A 203 21.91 -1.91 2.91
C ASP A 203 20.75 -2.61 2.18
N ALA A 204 19.52 -2.07 2.24
CA ALA A 204 18.37 -2.62 1.54
C ALA A 204 18.11 -1.87 0.23
N ILE A 205 17.76 -2.62 -0.82
CA ILE A 205 17.26 -2.10 -2.08
C ILE A 205 15.84 -2.60 -2.25
N LEU A 206 14.90 -1.67 -2.35
CA LEU A 206 13.50 -1.92 -2.64
C LEU A 206 13.22 -1.55 -4.11
N SER A 207 12.83 -2.52 -4.92
CA SER A 207 12.62 -2.39 -6.35
C SER A 207 11.17 -2.70 -6.70
N LEU A 208 10.48 -1.77 -7.37
CA LEU A 208 9.23 -2.06 -8.06
C LEU A 208 9.54 -2.54 -9.48
N VAL A 209 9.06 -3.72 -9.81
CA VAL A 209 9.31 -4.40 -11.09
C VAL A 209 8.00 -4.90 -11.71
N ASP A 210 7.93 -4.91 -13.03
CA ASP A 210 6.99 -5.78 -13.75
C ASP A 210 7.71 -7.13 -13.99
N ILE A 211 7.02 -8.23 -13.74
CA ILE A 211 7.53 -9.61 -13.86
C ILE A 211 6.59 -10.38 -14.78
N ASP A 212 7.16 -10.97 -15.83
CA ASP A 212 6.47 -11.91 -16.70
C ASP A 212 6.83 -13.34 -16.27
N VAL A 213 5.81 -14.15 -16.06
CA VAL A 213 5.93 -15.50 -15.50
C VAL A 213 5.22 -16.47 -16.42
N GLU A 214 5.90 -17.53 -16.82
CA GLU A 214 5.23 -18.70 -17.38
C GLU A 214 4.76 -19.58 -16.24
N VAL A 215 3.48 -19.92 -16.26
CA VAL A 215 2.80 -20.64 -15.22
C VAL A 215 2.20 -21.89 -15.84
N ASP A 216 2.79 -23.03 -15.53
CA ASP A 216 2.29 -24.33 -15.94
C ASP A 216 1.27 -24.81 -14.90
N THR A 217 0.12 -25.24 -15.40
CA THR A 217 -0.98 -25.72 -14.57
C THR A 217 -1.33 -27.15 -14.93
N GLU A 218 -1.33 -28.02 -13.93
CA GLU A 218 -1.68 -29.44 -14.08
C GLU A 218 -2.90 -29.76 -13.24
N SER A 219 -3.95 -30.30 -13.87
CA SER A 219 -5.14 -30.80 -13.17
C SER A 219 -4.76 -31.95 -12.23
N THR A 220 -5.23 -31.92 -10.98
CA THR A 220 -4.98 -32.98 -10.01
C THR A 220 -6.06 -34.08 -10.03
N GLY A 221 -6.99 -34.03 -10.99
CA GLY A 221 -8.11 -34.98 -11.12
C GLY A 221 -7.77 -36.23 -11.94
N ASP A 222 -8.52 -37.31 -11.71
CA ASP A 222 -8.35 -38.66 -12.32
C ASP A 222 -8.76 -38.75 -13.83
N GLY A 223 -8.74 -37.61 -14.54
CA GLY A 223 -9.09 -37.48 -15.95
C GLY A 223 -7.88 -37.16 -16.84
N ASP A 224 -8.11 -36.94 -18.14
CA ASP A 224 -7.05 -36.48 -19.06
C ASP A 224 -6.38 -35.23 -18.50
N VAL A 225 -5.06 -35.34 -18.26
CA VAL A 225 -4.22 -34.24 -17.76
C VAL A 225 -4.24 -33.14 -18.81
N LYS A 226 -4.93 -32.04 -18.50
CA LYS A 226 -4.92 -30.83 -19.30
C LYS A 226 -3.90 -29.87 -18.72
N GLU A 227 -2.69 -29.91 -19.28
CA GLU A 227 -1.68 -28.88 -19.08
C GLU A 227 -2.11 -27.61 -19.82
N ILE A 228 -2.20 -26.50 -19.09
CA ILE A 228 -2.48 -25.19 -19.69
C ILE A 228 -1.32 -24.27 -19.33
N PRO A 229 -0.41 -24.01 -20.28
CA PRO A 229 0.65 -23.03 -20.07
C PRO A 229 0.04 -21.62 -20.13
N LEU A 230 0.26 -20.85 -19.08
CA LEU A 230 -0.21 -19.47 -18.94
C LEU A 230 0.98 -18.53 -18.93
N LEU A 231 0.83 -17.37 -19.54
CA LEU A 231 1.71 -16.22 -19.33
C LEU A 231 1.01 -15.24 -18.39
N VAL A 232 1.62 -15.02 -17.24
CA VAL A 232 1.12 -14.14 -16.19
C VAL A 232 2.05 -12.94 -16.06
N GLY A 233 1.51 -11.76 -16.32
CA GLY A 233 2.18 -10.49 -16.03
C GLY A 233 1.76 -10.01 -14.65
N CYS A 234 2.71 -9.61 -13.83
CA CYS A 234 2.44 -9.04 -12.51
C CYS A 234 3.39 -7.90 -12.17
N ARG A 235 2.98 -7.05 -11.23
CA ARG A 235 3.81 -6.00 -10.66
C ARG A 235 4.11 -6.36 -9.22
N ALA A 236 5.38 -6.28 -8.84
CA ALA A 236 5.84 -6.68 -7.52
C ALA A 236 6.88 -5.72 -6.94
N TRP A 237 6.84 -5.57 -5.62
CA TRP A 237 7.91 -5.01 -4.82
C TRP A 237 8.88 -6.12 -4.43
N VAL A 238 10.15 -5.93 -4.74
CA VAL A 238 11.24 -6.86 -4.43
C VAL A 238 12.23 -6.17 -3.52
N GLN A 239 12.44 -6.72 -2.33
CA GLN A 239 13.49 -6.26 -1.42
C GLN A 239 14.72 -7.15 -1.57
N SER A 240 15.88 -6.55 -1.76
CA SER A 240 17.16 -7.25 -1.84
C SER A 240 18.23 -6.58 -1.00
N SER A 241 19.22 -7.35 -0.57
CA SER A 241 20.42 -6.78 0.05
C SER A 241 21.31 -6.14 -1.02
N HIS A 242 21.81 -4.93 -0.75
CA HIS A 242 22.74 -4.22 -1.61
C HIS A 242 24.07 -4.98 -1.77
N SER A 243 24.56 -5.61 -0.70
CA SER A 243 25.85 -6.32 -0.69
C SER A 243 25.79 -7.71 -1.36
N ALA A 244 24.69 -8.44 -1.20
CA ALA A 244 24.57 -9.81 -1.69
C ALA A 244 23.71 -9.97 -2.95
N GLY A 245 22.86 -8.99 -3.29
CA GLY A 245 21.84 -9.13 -4.33
C GLY A 245 20.79 -10.21 -4.04
N ALA A 246 20.83 -10.81 -2.85
CA ALA A 246 19.88 -11.82 -2.40
C ALA A 246 18.55 -11.13 -2.08
N ILE A 247 17.46 -11.71 -2.59
CA ILE A 247 16.10 -11.24 -2.34
C ILE A 247 15.68 -11.72 -0.95
N SER A 248 15.22 -10.78 -0.11
CA SER A 248 14.72 -11.05 1.24
C SER A 248 13.20 -11.13 1.30
N SER A 249 12.51 -10.40 0.41
CA SER A 249 11.06 -10.42 0.29
C SER A 249 10.61 -10.09 -1.13
N ILE A 250 9.47 -10.64 -1.53
CA ILE A 250 8.74 -10.27 -2.73
C ILE A 250 7.26 -10.14 -2.37
N ASP A 251 6.63 -9.05 -2.80
CA ASP A 251 5.23 -8.72 -2.55
C ASP A 251 4.58 -8.34 -3.88
N VAL A 252 3.53 -9.06 -4.28
CA VAL A 252 2.88 -8.85 -5.58
C VAL A 252 1.72 -7.87 -5.41
N GLU A 253 1.91 -6.65 -5.92
CA GLU A 253 0.93 -5.56 -5.82
C GLU A 253 -0.28 -5.83 -6.71
N GLU A 254 -0.06 -6.32 -7.94
CA GLU A 254 -1.15 -6.61 -8.87
C GLU A 254 -0.76 -7.67 -9.91
N VAL A 255 -1.75 -8.46 -10.34
CA VAL A 255 -1.66 -9.30 -11.54
C VAL A 255 -2.25 -8.55 -12.72
N SER A 256 -1.40 -8.09 -13.63
CA SER A 256 -1.76 -7.20 -14.74
C SER A 256 -2.36 -7.95 -15.94
N SER A 257 -1.94 -9.20 -16.18
CA SER A 257 -2.47 -10.02 -17.28
C SER A 257 -2.35 -11.51 -17.01
N VAL A 258 -3.31 -12.29 -17.52
CA VAL A 258 -3.25 -13.76 -17.59
C VAL A 258 -3.67 -14.13 -19.01
N THR A 259 -2.81 -14.81 -19.76
CA THR A 259 -3.10 -15.23 -21.14
C THR A 259 -2.63 -16.66 -21.38
N VAL A 260 -3.41 -17.46 -22.09
CA VAL A 260 -2.98 -18.79 -22.55
C VAL A 260 -1.90 -18.65 -23.62
N ARG A 261 -0.85 -19.47 -23.53
CA ARG A 261 0.26 -19.48 -24.49
C ARG A 261 -0.08 -20.23 -25.78
#